data_AF-W7DZU4-F1
#
_entry.id   AF-W7DZU4-F1
#
_cell.length_a   1.000
_cell.length_b   1.000
_cell.length_c   1.000
_cell.angle_alpha   90.00
_cell.angle_beta   90.00
_cell.angle_gamma   90.00
#
_symmetry.space_group_name_H-M   'P 1'
#
loop_
_entity.id
_entity.type
_entity.pdbx_description
1 polymer ?
#
loop_
_entity_poly.entity_id
_entity_poly.type
_entity_poly.pdbx_seq_one_letter_code
_entity_poly.pdbx_strand_id
1 'polypeptide(L)'
;MRQNASTVEEARAAAKEATQVGKATLEMAREIKNKAPQQQQTNGPTSYAAAAARGLPLAGVKIVSSNQLKSGDLSVKAATSTEIPTYGVLTHGIRTSIMNMDRFEDNRSQILQDNRPFIPQAEIRHIGWLTRDATAKTALTITIKFTRPEDANKIIDEGLVWQGEVFQCEQYERQCRVKQCFKC
;
A
#
# COMPACT_ATOMS: atom_id res chain seq x y z
N MET A 1 -65.54 -19.89 -23.50
CA MET A 1 -64.53 -19.13 -24.27
C MET A 1 -64.16 -17.75 -23.71
N ARG A 2 -64.86 -17.17 -22.71
CA ARG A 2 -64.54 -15.82 -22.18
C ARG A 2 -63.40 -15.75 -21.14
N GLN A 3 -63.00 -16.86 -20.52
CA GLN A 3 -61.94 -16.85 -19.49
C GLN A 3 -60.53 -16.74 -20.10
N ASN A 4 -60.30 -17.33 -21.28
CA ASN A 4 -58.97 -17.33 -21.92
C ASN A 4 -58.55 -15.96 -22.46
N ALA A 5 -59.50 -15.08 -22.79
CA ALA A 5 -59.21 -13.72 -23.26
C ALA A 5 -58.76 -12.80 -22.11
N SER A 6 -59.35 -12.98 -20.93
CA SER A 6 -59.00 -12.22 -19.72
C SER A 6 -57.58 -12.53 -19.26
N THR A 7 -57.20 -13.81 -19.24
CA THR A 7 -55.88 -14.26 -18.81
C THR A 7 -54.76 -13.83 -19.77
N VAL A 8 -55.06 -13.65 -21.06
CA VAL A 8 -54.08 -13.21 -22.07
C VAL A 8 -53.80 -11.70 -21.95
N GLU A 9 -54.82 -10.88 -21.69
CA GLU A 9 -54.61 -9.44 -21.46
C GLU A 9 -53.91 -9.18 -20.11
N GLU A 10 -54.22 -9.97 -19.08
CA GLU A 10 -53.54 -9.88 -17.79
C GLU A 10 -52.06 -10.29 -17.88
N ALA A 11 -51.76 -11.37 -18.63
CA ALA A 11 -50.38 -11.76 -18.93
C ALA A 11 -49.63 -10.70 -19.76
N ARG A 12 -50.33 -10.01 -20.67
CA ARG A 12 -49.77 -8.92 -21.48
C ARG A 12 -49.52 -7.66 -20.67
N ALA A 13 -50.39 -7.34 -19.72
CA ALA A 13 -50.20 -6.25 -18.77
C ALA A 13 -49.00 -6.53 -17.86
N ALA A 14 -48.90 -7.73 -17.30
CA ALA A 14 -47.76 -8.15 -16.49
C ALA A 14 -46.43 -8.11 -17.28
N ALA A 15 -46.43 -8.51 -18.56
CA ALA A 15 -45.24 -8.43 -19.41
C ALA A 15 -44.78 -6.99 -19.67
N LYS A 16 -45.71 -6.04 -19.81
CA LYS A 16 -45.39 -4.61 -19.97
C LYS A 16 -44.82 -4.03 -18.68
N GLU A 17 -45.41 -4.38 -17.54
CA GLU A 17 -44.93 -3.95 -16.22
C GLU A 17 -43.52 -4.48 -15.95
N ALA A 18 -43.26 -5.77 -16.19
CA ALA A 18 -41.94 -6.37 -16.04
C ALA A 18 -40.89 -5.70 -16.95
N THR A 19 -41.27 -5.32 -18.17
CA THR A 19 -40.39 -4.58 -19.08
C THR A 19 -40.06 -3.19 -18.56
N GLN A 20 -41.04 -2.51 -17.95
CA GLN A 20 -40.84 -1.16 -17.39
C GLN A 20 -39.97 -1.20 -16.13
N VAL A 21 -40.19 -2.20 -15.26
CA VAL A 21 -39.34 -2.45 -14.09
C VAL A 21 -37.91 -2.76 -14.52
N GLY A 22 -37.71 -3.64 -15.52
CA GLY A 22 -36.38 -3.95 -16.04
C GLY A 22 -35.64 -2.74 -16.60
N LYS A 23 -36.34 -1.83 -17.31
CA LYS A 23 -35.78 -0.55 -17.78
C LYS A 23 -35.39 0.36 -16.62
N ALA A 24 -36.26 0.50 -15.62
CA ALA A 24 -35.98 1.32 -14.43
C ALA A 24 -34.79 0.76 -13.62
N THR A 25 -34.68 -0.56 -13.46
CA THR A 25 -33.54 -1.20 -12.80
C THR A 25 -32.24 -0.95 -13.56
N LEU A 26 -32.25 -1.03 -14.89
CA LEU A 26 -31.10 -0.71 -15.73
C LEU A 26 -30.69 0.76 -15.64
N GLU A 27 -31.65 1.68 -15.57
CA GLU A 27 -31.40 3.11 -15.45
C GLU A 27 -30.84 3.48 -14.07
N MET A 28 -31.41 2.93 -12.99
CA MET A 28 -30.86 3.06 -11.64
C MET A 28 -29.45 2.47 -11.53
N ALA A 29 -29.19 1.29 -12.12
CA ALA A 29 -27.85 0.71 -12.15
C ALA A 29 -26.84 1.59 -12.91
N ARG A 30 -27.29 2.23 -14.00
CA ARG A 30 -26.47 3.19 -14.75
C ARG A 30 -26.22 4.48 -13.96
N GLU A 31 -27.21 4.96 -13.22
CA GLU A 31 -27.08 6.14 -12.36
C GLU A 31 -26.18 5.86 -11.14
N ILE A 32 -26.28 4.67 -10.53
CA ILE A 32 -25.35 4.21 -9.49
C ILE A 32 -23.91 4.16 -10.04
N LYS A 33 -23.70 3.69 -11.27
CA LYS A 33 -22.37 3.71 -11.90
C LYS A 33 -21.86 5.14 -12.20
N ASN A 34 -22.77 6.08 -12.49
CA ASN A 34 -22.43 7.48 -12.77
C ASN A 34 -22.25 8.34 -11.50
N LYS A 35 -22.94 7.99 -10.40
CA LYS A 35 -22.88 8.70 -9.10
C LYS A 35 -21.99 8.02 -8.06
N ALA A 36 -21.59 6.76 -8.28
CA ALA A 36 -20.51 6.17 -7.51
C ALA A 36 -19.34 7.17 -7.57
N PRO A 37 -18.75 7.55 -6.42
CA PRO A 37 -17.46 8.20 -6.49
C PRO A 37 -16.62 7.24 -7.30
N GLN A 38 -16.13 7.69 -8.47
CA GLN A 38 -15.15 6.93 -9.18
C GLN A 38 -14.07 6.63 -8.14
N GLN A 39 -14.00 5.39 -7.66
CA GLN A 39 -12.76 4.76 -7.26
C GLN A 39 -11.98 4.61 -8.57
N GLN A 40 -11.63 5.77 -9.08
CA GLN A 40 -10.76 5.99 -10.17
C GLN A 40 -9.44 5.50 -9.58
N GLN A 41 -9.01 4.33 -10.04
CA GLN A 41 -7.58 4.08 -10.20
C GLN A 41 -7.02 5.21 -11.06
N THR A 42 -6.79 6.37 -10.45
CA THR A 42 -6.09 7.49 -11.06
C THR A 42 -4.64 7.35 -10.69
N ASN A 43 -3.90 6.66 -11.55
CA ASN A 43 -2.45 6.82 -11.66
C ASN A 43 -2.09 8.20 -12.24
N GLY A 44 -2.92 9.22 -12.01
CA GLY A 44 -2.83 10.56 -12.56
C GLY A 44 -2.65 11.61 -11.45
N PRO A 45 -1.92 12.71 -11.72
CA PRO A 45 -1.65 13.73 -10.73
C PRO A 45 -2.95 14.40 -10.25
N THR A 46 -3.17 14.41 -8.92
CA THR A 46 -4.29 15.06 -8.23
C THR A 46 -3.81 16.36 -7.59
N SER A 47 -4.49 17.47 -7.87
CA SER A 47 -4.17 18.79 -7.28
C SER A 47 -4.40 18.82 -5.76
N TYR A 48 -3.62 19.63 -5.04
CA TYR A 48 -3.66 19.76 -3.57
C TYR A 48 -5.06 20.05 -3.03
N ALA A 49 -5.80 21.00 -3.60
CA ALA A 49 -7.15 21.34 -3.16
C ALA A 49 -8.12 20.16 -3.30
N ALA A 50 -7.94 19.35 -4.34
CA ALA A 50 -8.73 18.15 -4.58
C ALA A 50 -8.33 16.98 -3.66
N ALA A 51 -7.12 16.99 -3.08
CA ALA A 51 -6.72 16.04 -2.04
C ALA A 51 -7.27 16.45 -0.66
N ALA A 52 -7.21 17.73 -0.32
CA ALA A 52 -7.76 18.28 0.93
C ALA A 52 -9.28 18.11 1.02
N ALA A 53 -10.00 18.37 -0.09
CA ALA A 53 -11.45 18.15 -0.15
C ALA A 53 -11.85 16.67 0.01
N ARG A 54 -10.94 15.73 -0.28
CA ARG A 54 -11.16 14.29 -0.12
C ARG A 54 -10.70 13.75 1.24
N GLY A 55 -10.21 14.61 2.14
CA GLY A 55 -9.71 14.19 3.45
C GLY A 55 -8.51 13.24 3.39
N LEU A 56 -7.73 13.27 2.30
CA LEU A 56 -6.57 12.40 2.15
C LEU A 56 -5.42 12.88 3.05
N PRO A 57 -4.76 11.98 3.78
CA PRO A 57 -3.63 12.34 4.63
C PRO A 57 -2.46 12.88 3.80
N LEU A 58 -1.94 14.04 4.20
CA LEU A 58 -0.83 14.75 3.54
C LEU A 58 0.45 13.90 3.39
N ALA A 59 0.65 12.89 4.24
CA ALA A 59 1.77 11.97 4.18
C ALA A 59 1.86 11.17 2.86
N GLY A 60 0.76 11.04 2.11
CA GLY A 60 0.72 10.35 0.81
C GLY A 60 0.88 11.27 -0.42
N VAL A 61 1.01 12.58 -0.24
CA VAL A 61 1.02 13.55 -1.35
C VAL A 61 2.47 13.86 -1.76
N LYS A 62 2.91 13.36 -2.92
CA LYS A 62 4.20 13.68 -3.52
C LYS A 62 4.03 14.79 -4.55
N ILE A 63 4.80 15.89 -4.42
CA ILE A 63 4.82 16.93 -5.45
C ILE A 63 5.56 16.39 -6.68
N VAL A 64 4.90 16.41 -7.82
CA VAL A 64 5.43 15.93 -9.11
C VAL A 64 6.10 17.07 -9.87
N SER A 65 5.48 18.25 -9.86
CA SER A 65 6.06 19.44 -10.49
C SER A 65 5.45 20.70 -9.89
N SER A 66 6.22 21.78 -9.85
CA SER A 66 5.78 23.09 -9.40
C SER A 66 6.30 24.17 -10.34
N ASN A 67 5.40 24.96 -10.93
CA ASN A 67 5.75 26.04 -11.86
C ASN A 67 5.06 27.34 -11.46
N GLN A 68 5.81 28.44 -11.46
CA GLN A 68 5.26 29.79 -11.33
C GLN A 68 4.56 30.21 -12.62
N LEU A 69 3.35 30.76 -12.50
CA LEU A 69 2.58 31.31 -13.59
C LEU A 69 3.00 32.75 -13.87
N LYS A 70 2.69 33.24 -15.08
CA LYS A 70 2.94 34.64 -15.46
C LYS A 70 2.19 35.64 -14.58
N SER A 71 1.15 35.21 -13.87
CA SER A 71 0.42 35.99 -12.87
C SER A 71 1.16 36.12 -11.53
N GLY A 72 2.22 35.33 -11.29
CA GLY A 72 2.90 35.21 -10.01
C GLY A 72 2.40 34.06 -9.14
N ASP A 73 1.32 33.39 -9.51
CA ASP A 73 0.76 32.25 -8.76
C ASP A 73 1.60 30.97 -8.93
N LEU A 74 1.62 30.12 -7.90
CA LEU A 74 2.30 28.81 -7.94
C LEU A 74 1.33 27.70 -8.36
N SER A 75 1.60 27.05 -9.50
CA SER A 75 0.90 25.84 -9.92
C SER A 75 1.64 24.59 -9.46
N VAL A 76 1.01 23.78 -8.60
CA VAL A 76 1.59 22.54 -8.06
C VAL A 76 0.81 21.34 -8.59
N LYS A 77 1.48 20.46 -9.33
CA LYS A 77 0.97 19.10 -9.63
C LYS A 77 1.47 18.17 -8.56
N ALA A 78 0.56 17.51 -7.86
CA ALA A 78 0.89 16.47 -6.91
C ALA A 78 0.33 15.13 -7.39
N ALA A 79 0.93 14.04 -6.92
CA ALA A 79 0.40 12.70 -7.05
C ALA A 79 0.15 12.16 -5.65
N THR A 80 -1.00 11.55 -5.46
CA THR A 80 -1.32 10.80 -4.25
C THR A 80 -0.76 9.40 -4.44
N SER A 81 0.30 9.09 -3.70
CA SER A 81 0.84 7.74 -3.62
C SER A 81 0.07 6.99 -2.55
N THR A 82 -0.67 5.96 -2.94
CA THR A 82 -1.24 4.97 -2.00
C THR A 82 -0.19 4.01 -1.47
N GLU A 83 1.10 4.32 -1.65
CA GLU A 83 2.18 3.57 -1.02
C GLU A 83 2.02 3.74 0.49
N ILE A 84 1.57 2.65 1.14
CA ILE A 84 1.57 2.54 2.60
C ILE A 84 2.98 2.93 3.06
N PRO A 85 3.12 3.92 3.95
CA PRO A 85 4.43 4.31 4.44
C PRO A 85 5.11 3.07 5.04
N THR A 86 6.32 2.78 4.57
CA THR A 86 7.12 1.68 5.07
C THR A 86 8.33 2.19 5.82
N TYR A 87 8.56 1.66 7.00
CA TYR A 87 9.68 2.02 7.87
C TYR A 87 10.77 0.98 7.72
N GLY A 88 11.89 1.40 7.14
CA GLY A 88 13.00 0.52 6.81
C GLY A 88 13.95 0.34 7.99
N VAL A 89 14.44 -0.87 8.17
CA VAL A 89 15.50 -1.24 9.11
C VAL A 89 16.58 -1.99 8.35
N LEU A 90 17.84 -1.66 8.60
CA LEU A 90 19.00 -2.44 8.18
C LEU A 90 19.37 -3.41 9.27
N THR A 91 19.66 -4.66 8.93
CA THR A 91 20.18 -5.65 9.87
C THR A 91 21.47 -6.22 9.31
N HIS A 92 22.55 -6.12 10.08
CA HIS A 92 23.89 -6.51 9.65
C HIS A 92 24.23 -7.95 10.04
N GLY A 93 25.18 -8.57 9.33
CA GLY A 93 25.77 -9.85 9.76
C GLY A 93 24.94 -11.09 9.42
N ILE A 94 23.88 -10.96 8.61
CA ILE A 94 23.03 -12.10 8.23
C ILE A 94 23.77 -12.98 7.23
N ARG A 95 23.93 -14.26 7.56
CA ARG A 95 24.60 -15.20 6.67
C ARG A 95 23.72 -15.50 5.44
N THR A 96 24.34 -15.51 4.28
CA THR A 96 23.63 -15.70 3.00
C THR A 96 23.18 -17.14 2.79
N SER A 97 23.87 -18.10 3.41
CA SER A 97 23.54 -19.52 3.37
C SER A 97 22.30 -19.88 4.19
N ILE A 98 21.96 -19.10 5.23
CA ILE A 98 20.84 -19.41 6.15
C ILE A 98 19.55 -18.67 5.79
N MET A 99 19.63 -17.58 5.04
CA MET A 99 18.46 -16.77 4.67
C MET A 99 18.22 -16.79 3.16
N ASN A 100 17.26 -17.62 2.73
CA ASN A 100 16.89 -17.73 1.33
C ASN A 100 15.76 -16.75 0.97
N MET A 101 16.07 -15.69 0.23
CA MET A 101 15.09 -14.64 -0.15
C MET A 101 13.99 -15.11 -1.11
N ASP A 102 14.16 -16.24 -1.80
CA ASP A 102 13.10 -16.85 -2.63
C ASP A 102 11.95 -17.39 -1.77
N ARG A 103 12.24 -17.71 -0.50
CA ARG A 103 11.29 -18.16 0.52
C ARG A 103 10.89 -17.02 1.44
N PHE A 104 10.59 -15.86 0.87
CA PHE A 104 10.27 -14.63 1.60
C PHE A 104 9.19 -14.83 2.68
N GLU A 105 8.09 -15.52 2.37
CA GLU A 105 6.97 -15.69 3.34
C GLU A 105 7.36 -16.57 4.54
N ASP A 106 8.18 -17.59 4.33
CA ASP A 106 8.72 -18.44 5.41
C ASP A 106 9.65 -17.61 6.31
N ASN A 107 10.57 -16.85 5.69
CA ASN A 107 11.46 -15.98 6.45
C ASN A 107 10.70 -14.93 7.25
N ARG A 108 9.70 -14.32 6.63
CA ARG A 108 8.84 -13.32 7.26
C ARG A 108 8.14 -13.92 8.48
N SER A 109 7.55 -15.10 8.32
CA SER A 109 6.83 -15.78 9.40
C SER A 109 7.75 -16.13 10.56
N GLN A 110 8.96 -16.62 10.27
CA GLN A 110 9.97 -16.95 11.28
C GLN A 110 10.47 -15.70 12.01
N ILE A 111 10.77 -14.59 11.32
CA ILE A 111 11.13 -13.33 11.98
C ILE A 111 10.01 -12.90 12.92
N LEU A 112 8.77 -12.89 12.44
CA LEU A 112 7.64 -12.45 13.27
C LEU A 112 7.42 -13.37 14.48
N GLN A 113 7.71 -14.66 14.35
CA GLN A 113 7.64 -15.61 15.45
C GLN A 113 8.74 -15.37 16.50
N ASP A 114 9.99 -15.23 16.05
CA ASP A 114 11.15 -15.02 16.92
C ASP A 114 11.05 -13.70 17.71
N ASN A 115 10.48 -12.67 17.10
CA ASN A 115 10.37 -11.32 17.66
C ASN A 115 8.98 -11.05 18.29
N ARG A 116 8.08 -12.05 18.32
CA ARG A 116 6.71 -11.93 18.84
C ARG A 116 6.61 -11.32 20.25
N PRO A 117 7.53 -11.57 21.21
CA PRO A 117 7.42 -11.02 22.56
C PRO A 117 7.40 -9.49 22.62
N PHE A 118 8.03 -8.80 21.66
CA PHE A 118 8.14 -7.34 21.65
C PHE A 118 7.51 -6.67 20.43
N ILE A 119 7.22 -7.42 19.36
CA ILE A 119 6.44 -6.93 18.20
C ILE A 119 5.27 -7.88 17.84
N PRO A 120 4.30 -8.08 18.74
CA PRO A 120 3.26 -9.11 18.59
C PRO A 120 2.27 -8.86 17.44
N GLN A 121 2.17 -7.62 16.95
CA GLN A 121 1.26 -7.22 15.88
C GLN A 121 2.00 -6.67 14.66
N ALA A 122 3.31 -6.91 14.58
CA ALA A 122 4.10 -6.39 13.47
C ALA A 122 3.71 -7.00 12.13
N GLU A 123 3.74 -6.15 11.11
CA GLU A 123 3.59 -6.57 9.73
C GLU A 123 4.81 -6.11 8.94
N ILE A 124 5.56 -7.07 8.40
CA ILE A 124 6.68 -6.83 7.50
C ILE A 124 6.17 -6.80 6.05
N ARG A 125 6.38 -5.72 5.30
CA ARG A 125 6.01 -5.60 3.89
C ARG A 125 7.01 -6.21 2.94
N HIS A 126 8.29 -6.22 3.32
CA HIS A 126 9.37 -6.63 2.43
C HIS A 126 10.63 -6.94 3.22
N ILE A 127 11.35 -7.96 2.77
CA ILE A 127 12.70 -8.31 3.21
C ILE A 127 13.54 -8.48 1.95
N GLY A 128 14.78 -7.99 1.96
CA GLY A 128 15.70 -8.24 0.86
C GLY A 128 17.13 -7.87 1.22
N TRP A 129 18.09 -8.33 0.42
CA TRP A 129 19.49 -7.94 0.59
C TRP A 129 19.68 -6.45 0.24
N LEU A 130 20.52 -5.76 1.02
CA LEU A 130 20.90 -4.39 0.71
C LEU A 130 21.75 -4.33 -0.58
N THR A 131 22.62 -5.31 -0.77
CA THR A 131 23.50 -5.44 -1.94
C THR A 131 22.95 -6.44 -2.94
N ARG A 132 23.10 -6.15 -4.24
CA ARG A 132 22.65 -7.03 -5.33
C ARG A 132 23.48 -8.31 -5.46
N ASP A 133 24.77 -8.25 -5.13
CA ASP A 133 25.70 -9.38 -5.24
C ASP A 133 25.79 -10.15 -3.92
N ALA A 134 24.67 -10.75 -3.52
CA ALA A 134 24.58 -11.38 -2.22
C ALA A 134 25.40 -12.69 -2.10
N THR A 135 25.70 -13.33 -3.23
CA THR A 135 26.25 -14.69 -3.27
C THR A 135 27.76 -14.76 -3.04
N ALA A 136 28.47 -13.62 -3.03
CA ALA A 136 29.93 -13.58 -2.90
C ALA A 136 30.44 -13.39 -1.46
N LYS A 137 29.57 -12.99 -0.52
CA LYS A 137 29.97 -12.68 0.86
C LYS A 137 29.29 -13.61 1.87
N THR A 138 30.04 -14.00 2.90
CA THR A 138 29.58 -14.92 3.95
C THR A 138 28.47 -14.31 4.82
N ALA A 139 28.51 -13.00 5.03
CA ALA A 139 27.52 -12.26 5.80
C ALA A 139 27.23 -10.91 5.12
N LEU A 140 25.96 -10.51 5.15
CA LEU A 140 25.46 -9.32 4.46
C LEU A 140 24.43 -8.57 5.30
N THR A 141 24.19 -7.34 4.87
CA THR A 141 23.12 -6.50 5.41
C THR A 141 21.82 -6.77 4.67
N ILE A 142 20.73 -7.03 5.40
CA ILE A 142 19.37 -7.08 4.86
C ILE A 142 18.63 -5.78 5.15
N THR A 143 17.62 -5.48 4.35
CA THR A 143 16.65 -4.43 4.56
C THR A 143 15.28 -5.05 4.85
N ILE A 144 14.73 -4.73 6.02
CA ILE A 144 13.38 -5.12 6.43
C ILE A 144 12.50 -3.86 6.41
N LYS A 145 11.29 -3.96 5.86
CA LYS A 145 10.35 -2.84 5.80
C LYS A 145 9.10 -3.18 6.59
N PHE A 146 8.85 -2.45 7.67
CA PHE A 146 7.65 -2.58 8.49
C PHE A 146 6.56 -1.61 8.02
N THR A 147 5.29 -1.95 8.29
CA THR A 147 4.18 -1.01 8.08
C THR A 147 4.07 0.03 9.19
N ARG A 148 4.54 -0.30 10.38
CA ARG A 148 4.42 0.52 11.58
C ARG A 148 5.78 1.02 12.06
N PRO A 149 5.90 2.30 12.44
CA PRO A 149 7.15 2.83 12.95
C PRO A 149 7.47 2.31 14.34
N GLU A 150 6.46 2.01 15.16
CA GLU A 150 6.70 1.50 16.52
C GLU A 150 7.43 0.16 16.50
N ASP A 151 7.02 -0.73 15.60
CA ASP A 151 7.63 -2.05 15.44
C ASP A 151 9.06 -1.93 14.88
N ALA A 152 9.28 -1.03 13.92
CA ALA A 152 10.62 -0.76 13.38
C ALA A 152 11.57 -0.19 14.44
N ASN A 153 11.10 0.79 15.24
CA ASN A 153 11.89 1.37 16.32
C ASN A 153 12.21 0.33 17.39
N LYS A 154 11.26 -0.54 17.74
CA LYS A 154 11.53 -1.64 18.67
C LYS A 154 12.60 -2.60 18.18
N ILE A 155 12.61 -2.92 16.89
CA ILE A 155 13.65 -3.76 16.30
C ILE A 155 15.02 -3.05 16.30
N ILE A 156 15.04 -1.72 16.14
CA ILE A 156 16.28 -0.93 16.24
C ILE A 156 16.82 -0.93 17.68
N ASP A 157 15.95 -0.71 18.66
CA ASP A 157 16.35 -0.60 20.07
C ASP A 157 16.81 -1.93 20.67
N GLU A 158 16.06 -3.02 20.40
CA GLU A 158 16.31 -4.34 21.02
C GLU A 158 17.18 -5.25 20.13
N GLY A 159 17.28 -4.95 18.83
CA GLY A 159 17.88 -5.81 17.81
C GLY A 159 16.88 -6.79 17.18
N LEU A 160 17.24 -7.31 16.00
CA LEU A 160 16.47 -8.33 15.31
C LEU A 160 16.87 -9.71 15.83
N VAL A 161 15.91 -10.47 16.34
CA VAL A 161 16.14 -11.89 16.67
C VAL A 161 15.91 -12.73 15.41
N TRP A 162 16.86 -13.58 15.06
CA TRP A 162 16.73 -14.52 13.95
C TRP A 162 17.46 -15.81 14.27
N GLN A 163 16.75 -16.94 14.25
CA GLN A 163 17.30 -18.26 14.58
C GLN A 163 17.97 -18.33 15.97
N GLY A 164 17.49 -17.52 16.92
CA GLY A 164 18.02 -17.45 18.29
C GLY A 164 19.26 -16.56 18.46
N GLU A 165 19.75 -15.92 17.40
CA GLU A 165 20.79 -14.88 17.49
C GLU A 165 20.17 -13.48 17.40
N VAL A 166 20.79 -12.51 18.10
CA VAL A 166 20.38 -11.10 18.05
C VAL A 166 21.31 -10.33 17.13
N PHE A 167 20.75 -9.63 16.15
CA PHE A 167 21.48 -8.85 15.17
C PHE A 167 21.25 -7.36 15.37
N GLN A 168 22.34 -6.59 15.27
CA GLN A 168 22.30 -5.14 15.35
C GLN A 168 21.51 -4.55 14.17
N CYS A 169 20.67 -3.56 14.51
CA CYS A 169 19.74 -2.95 13.58
C CYS A 169 19.92 -1.43 13.54
N GLU A 170 19.82 -0.86 12.35
CA GLU A 170 19.91 0.58 12.11
C GLU A 170 18.73 1.07 11.28
N GLN A 171 18.41 2.36 11.38
CA GLN A 171 17.36 2.96 10.57
C GLN A 171 17.76 2.96 9.07
N TYR A 172 16.90 2.44 8.21
CA TYR A 172 17.09 2.50 6.76
C TYR A 172 16.29 3.65 6.13
N GLU A 173 17.00 4.68 5.66
CA GLU A 173 16.40 5.76 4.86
C GLU A 173 16.76 5.59 3.38
N ARG A 174 15.78 5.23 2.53
CA ARG A 174 15.99 5.01 1.08
C ARG A 174 16.58 6.24 0.35
N GLN A 175 16.34 7.44 0.89
CA GLN A 175 16.84 8.67 0.30
C GLN A 175 18.31 8.95 0.63
N CYS A 176 18.95 8.13 1.49
CA CYS A 176 20.36 8.23 1.88
C CYS A 176 20.86 9.69 1.88
N ARG A 177 20.21 10.58 2.63
CA ARG A 177 20.83 11.86 3.01
C ARG A 177 21.86 11.52 4.07
N VAL A 178 22.97 10.98 3.61
CA VAL A 178 24.14 10.61 4.40
C VAL A 178 24.45 11.72 5.41
N LYS A 179 24.19 11.46 6.70
CA LYS A 179 24.93 12.09 7.80
C LYS A 179 26.03 11.11 8.17
N GLN A 180 27.01 10.97 7.28
CA GLN A 180 28.31 10.44 7.68
C GLN A 180 28.84 11.44 8.70
N CYS A 181 28.76 11.10 9.98
CA CYS A 181 29.57 11.75 11.00
C CYS A 181 31.03 11.41 10.66
N PHE A 182 31.66 12.27 9.85
CA PHE A 182 33.11 12.28 9.74
C PHE A 182 33.65 12.59 11.14
N LYS A 183 34.29 11.59 11.74
CA LYS A 183 34.96 11.54 13.07
C LYS A 183 34.12 10.93 14.20
N CYS A 184 34.31 9.62 14.40
CA CYS A 184 34.39 8.99 15.71
C CYS A 184 35.80 8.39 15.81
#